data_AF-A0A182W908-F1
#
_entry.id   AF-A0A182W908-F1
#
_cell.length_a   1.000
_cell.length_b   1.000
_cell.length_c   1.000
_cell.angle_alpha   90.00
_cell.angle_beta   90.00
_cell.angle_gamma   90.00
#
_symmetry.space_group_name_H-M   'P 1'
#
loop_
_entity.id
_entity.type
_entity.pdbx_description
1 polymer ?
#
loop_
_entity_poly.entity_id
_entity_poly.type
_entity_poly.pdbx_seq_one_letter_code
_entity_poly.pdbx_strand_id
1 'polypeptide(L)'
;MAKHHPDLIFCRKQPGVAIGRLCEKCDGKCVICDSYVRPCTLVRICDECNYGSYQGRCVICGGPGVSDAYYCKECTIQEKDRDGCPKIVNLGSSKTDLFYERKNKRHNMLKTGAEFVLSPVGVAKIVSLLCMIVGGLIFITAGDCVESRVWNVTYITITTASALLTMVSYSSFALNLVRTDRGLKTQHITVLAVSYAVFFFLLIVSIITMTQCTRSVQVVQKIPEPLTMIAAVLLAASGTVLFLRWRATVQTEELQLPAQDRTVSDARKSVMV
;
A
#
# COMPACT_ATOMS: atom_id res chain seq x y z
N MET A 1 -12.91 -38.76 -7.29
CA MET A 1 -12.94 -37.48 -8.02
C MET A 1 -12.09 -36.50 -7.23
N ALA A 2 -10.86 -36.24 -7.68
CA ALA A 2 -9.86 -35.49 -6.93
C ALA A 2 -9.26 -34.40 -7.83
N LYS A 3 -10.02 -33.32 -8.04
CA LYS A 3 -9.44 -32.06 -8.52
C LYS A 3 -9.84 -31.02 -7.49
N HIS A 4 -8.86 -30.47 -6.79
CA HIS A 4 -9.11 -29.56 -5.67
C HIS A 4 -9.75 -28.24 -6.09
N HIS A 5 -9.77 -27.93 -7.39
CA HIS A 5 -10.35 -26.70 -7.93
C HIS A 5 -11.23 -27.00 -9.16
N PRO A 6 -12.57 -26.86 -9.05
CA PRO A 6 -13.48 -27.06 -10.17
C PRO A 6 -13.32 -25.99 -11.26
N ASP A 7 -12.78 -24.82 -10.90
CA ASP A 7 -12.61 -23.66 -11.80
C ASP A 7 -11.55 -23.86 -12.89
N LEU A 8 -10.70 -24.89 -12.78
CA LEU A 8 -9.57 -25.09 -13.69
C LEU A 8 -10.04 -25.72 -15.02
N ILE A 9 -9.93 -24.96 -16.10
CA ILE A 9 -10.31 -25.32 -17.46
C ILE A 9 -9.11 -25.94 -18.18
N PHE A 10 -9.34 -27.10 -18.78
CA PHE A 10 -8.36 -27.80 -19.63
C PHE A 10 -8.47 -27.33 -21.08
N CYS A 11 -7.34 -27.36 -21.80
CA CYS A 11 -7.27 -26.99 -23.22
C CYS A 11 -8.11 -27.92 -24.11
N ARG A 12 -8.00 -29.25 -23.93
CA ARG A 12 -8.72 -30.30 -24.69
C ARG A 12 -8.56 -30.27 -26.22
N LYS A 13 -7.62 -29.50 -26.76
CA LYS A 13 -7.24 -29.56 -28.18
C LYS A 13 -6.55 -30.89 -28.52
N GLN A 14 -6.46 -31.22 -29.81
CA GLN A 14 -5.80 -32.44 -30.29
C GLN A 14 -4.35 -32.49 -29.78
N PRO A 15 -3.93 -33.56 -29.07
CA PRO A 15 -2.57 -33.69 -28.57
C PRO A 15 -1.60 -33.90 -29.73
N GLY A 16 -0.47 -33.20 -29.69
CA GLY A 16 0.61 -33.32 -30.66
C GLY A 16 1.68 -34.31 -30.20
N VAL A 17 2.88 -34.18 -30.76
CA VAL A 17 4.03 -35.01 -30.38
C VAL A 17 4.74 -34.52 -29.11
N ALA A 18 4.47 -33.30 -28.67
CA ALA A 18 5.13 -32.68 -27.53
C ALA A 18 4.78 -33.39 -26.20
N ILE A 19 5.82 -33.63 -25.40
CA ILE A 19 5.69 -34.24 -24.07
C ILE A 19 5.35 -33.16 -23.04
N GLY A 20 4.31 -33.39 -22.25
CA GLY A 20 3.97 -32.52 -21.13
C GLY A 20 5.02 -32.60 -20.02
N ARG A 21 5.38 -31.46 -19.43
CA ARG A 21 6.31 -31.39 -18.28
C ARG A 21 5.60 -30.98 -16.99
N LEU A 22 6.16 -31.32 -15.84
CA LEU A 22 5.74 -30.84 -14.51
C LEU A 22 6.88 -30.07 -13.84
N CYS A 23 6.54 -29.07 -13.04
CA CYS A 23 7.53 -28.38 -12.20
C CYS A 23 7.78 -29.16 -10.90
N GLU A 24 8.83 -28.81 -10.17
CA GLU A 24 9.21 -29.43 -8.88
C GLU A 24 8.05 -29.51 -7.87
N LYS A 25 7.17 -28.50 -7.83
CA LYS A 25 6.02 -28.46 -6.90
C LYS A 25 4.86 -29.38 -7.30
N CYS A 26 4.82 -29.77 -8.57
CA CYS A 26 3.79 -30.61 -9.15
C CYS A 26 4.33 -31.99 -9.52
N ASP A 27 5.58 -32.29 -9.17
CA ASP A 27 6.25 -33.50 -9.62
C ASP A 27 5.54 -34.77 -9.12
N GLY A 28 5.52 -35.80 -9.96
CA GLY A 28 4.87 -37.08 -9.69
C GLY A 28 3.32 -37.06 -9.69
N LYS A 29 2.67 -35.91 -9.87
CA LYS A 29 1.20 -35.82 -9.90
C LYS A 29 0.63 -36.26 -11.24
N CYS A 30 -0.45 -37.04 -11.20
CA CYS A 30 -1.33 -37.25 -12.33
C CYS A 30 -1.99 -35.94 -12.76
N VAL A 31 -1.92 -35.61 -14.05
CA VAL A 31 -2.45 -34.33 -14.58
C VAL A 31 -3.97 -34.17 -14.51
N ILE A 32 -4.71 -35.26 -14.26
CA ILE A 32 -6.19 -35.25 -14.21
C ILE A 32 -6.73 -35.31 -12.78
N CYS A 33 -6.21 -36.22 -11.96
CA CYS A 33 -6.73 -36.50 -10.62
C CYS A 33 -5.76 -36.12 -9.48
N ASP A 34 -4.65 -35.46 -9.80
CA ASP A 34 -3.62 -35.01 -8.86
C ASP A 34 -3.02 -36.14 -7.97
N SER A 35 -3.25 -37.42 -8.31
CA SER A 35 -2.73 -38.56 -7.55
C SER A 35 -1.26 -38.82 -7.83
N TYR A 36 -0.51 -39.27 -6.82
CA TYR A 36 0.93 -39.57 -6.95
C TYR A 36 1.22 -41.06 -7.24
N VAL A 37 0.18 -41.86 -7.44
CA VAL A 37 0.30 -43.32 -7.48
C VAL A 37 0.21 -43.88 -8.91
N ARG A 38 1.10 -44.83 -9.21
CA ARG A 38 1.08 -45.68 -10.41
C ARG A 38 0.98 -44.90 -11.74
N PRO A 39 2.01 -44.12 -12.12
CA PRO A 39 2.07 -43.53 -13.46
C PRO A 39 2.06 -44.64 -14.52
N CYS A 40 1.30 -44.46 -15.60
CA CYS A 40 1.09 -45.48 -16.64
C CYS A 40 1.36 -44.92 -18.03
N THR A 41 0.65 -43.86 -18.42
CA THR A 41 0.73 -43.30 -19.78
C THR A 41 1.41 -41.93 -19.75
N LEU A 42 2.33 -41.68 -20.68
CA LEU A 42 3.01 -40.39 -20.80
C LEU A 42 2.09 -39.33 -21.42
N VAL A 43 2.11 -38.12 -20.86
CA VAL A 43 1.21 -37.03 -21.26
C VAL A 43 1.71 -36.34 -22.52
N ARG A 44 0.80 -36.15 -23.49
CA ARG A 44 1.04 -35.36 -24.70
C ARG A 44 0.23 -34.06 -24.67
N ILE A 45 0.82 -32.98 -25.15
CA ILE A 45 0.21 -31.65 -25.23
C ILE A 45 0.04 -31.21 -26.69
N CYS A 46 -0.94 -30.35 -26.96
CA CYS A 46 -1.12 -29.78 -28.30
C CYS A 46 0.01 -28.81 -28.66
N ASP A 47 0.20 -28.59 -29.96
CA ASP A 47 1.31 -27.77 -30.46
C ASP A 47 1.21 -26.30 -30.01
N GLU A 48 -0.01 -25.75 -29.90
CA GLU A 48 -0.21 -24.40 -29.37
C GLU A 48 0.23 -24.26 -27.91
N CYS A 49 -0.08 -25.26 -27.07
CA CYS A 49 0.31 -25.25 -25.66
C CYS A 49 1.83 -25.48 -25.47
N ASN A 50 2.53 -25.88 -26.52
CA ASN A 50 3.98 -26.07 -26.57
C ASN A 50 4.68 -25.09 -27.53
N TYR A 51 4.05 -23.94 -27.82
CA TYR A 51 4.62 -22.95 -28.72
C TYR A 51 5.37 -21.83 -27.97
N GLY A 52 6.53 -21.44 -28.46
CA GLY A 52 7.31 -20.30 -27.96
C GLY A 52 7.58 -20.34 -26.45
N SER A 53 7.15 -19.30 -25.73
CA SER A 53 7.36 -19.14 -24.27
C SER A 53 6.66 -20.20 -23.39
N TYR A 54 5.71 -20.95 -23.97
CA TYR A 54 4.99 -22.02 -23.29
C TYR A 54 5.73 -23.37 -23.33
N GLN A 55 6.82 -23.46 -24.09
CA GLN A 55 7.67 -24.66 -24.15
C GLN A 55 8.22 -25.02 -22.79
N GLY A 56 8.21 -26.32 -22.49
CA GLY A 56 8.72 -26.86 -21.24
C GLY A 56 8.02 -26.33 -19.99
N ARG A 57 6.84 -25.71 -20.10
CA ARG A 57 6.07 -25.22 -18.94
C ARG A 57 5.24 -26.33 -18.31
N CYS A 58 5.14 -26.30 -17.00
CA CYS A 58 4.33 -27.22 -16.20
C CYS A 58 2.88 -27.27 -16.67
N VAL A 59 2.34 -28.47 -16.92
CA VAL A 59 0.97 -28.70 -17.42
C VAL A 59 -0.10 -28.20 -16.44
N ILE A 60 0.17 -28.23 -15.14
CA ILE A 60 -0.78 -27.90 -14.07
C ILE A 60 -0.70 -26.42 -13.67
N CYS A 61 0.51 -25.86 -13.53
CA CYS A 61 0.70 -24.55 -12.91
C CYS A 61 1.34 -23.48 -13.79
N GLY A 62 1.86 -23.83 -14.97
CA GLY A 62 2.56 -22.89 -15.86
C GLY A 62 3.99 -22.52 -15.43
N GLY A 63 4.50 -23.07 -14.31
CA GLY A 63 5.89 -22.90 -13.88
C GLY A 63 6.92 -23.57 -14.80
N PRO A 64 8.24 -23.41 -14.56
CA PRO A 64 9.28 -24.11 -15.32
C PRO A 64 9.18 -25.62 -15.08
N GLY A 65 9.07 -26.40 -16.15
CA GLY A 65 8.98 -27.86 -16.11
C GLY A 65 10.37 -28.49 -16.01
N VAL A 66 10.47 -29.53 -15.21
CA VAL A 66 11.70 -30.29 -14.91
C VAL A 66 11.50 -31.75 -15.27
N SER A 67 10.41 -32.36 -14.80
CA SER A 67 10.08 -33.77 -15.00
C SER A 67 9.00 -33.98 -16.05
N ASP A 68 8.91 -35.19 -16.59
CA ASP A 68 7.84 -35.58 -17.52
C ASP A 68 6.51 -35.84 -16.79
N ALA A 69 5.42 -35.44 -17.43
CA ALA A 69 4.08 -35.60 -16.90
C ALA A 69 3.49 -36.96 -17.30
N TYR A 70 2.78 -37.60 -16.36
CA TYR A 70 2.14 -38.90 -16.57
C TYR A 70 0.66 -38.88 -16.17
N TYR A 71 -0.13 -39.71 -16.83
CA TYR A 71 -1.45 -40.14 -16.39
C TYR A 71 -1.29 -41.35 -15.47
N CYS A 72 -2.04 -41.39 -14.37
CA CYS A 72 -2.08 -42.57 -13.51
C CYS A 72 -2.89 -43.71 -14.16
N LYS A 73 -2.60 -44.95 -13.73
CA LYS A 73 -3.26 -46.16 -14.26
C LYS A 73 -4.79 -46.09 -14.21
N GLU A 74 -5.36 -45.51 -13.16
CA GLU A 74 -6.82 -45.37 -13.03
C GLU A 74 -7.41 -44.41 -14.08
N CYS A 75 -6.73 -43.31 -14.37
CA CYS A 75 -7.18 -42.37 -15.40
C CYS A 75 -7.10 -42.99 -16.80
N THR A 76 -6.05 -43.79 -17.07
CA THR A 76 -5.90 -44.53 -18.32
C THR A 76 -6.98 -45.59 -18.50
N ILE A 77 -7.32 -46.34 -17.44
CA ILE A 77 -8.40 -47.36 -17.50
C ILE A 77 -9.76 -46.70 -17.74
N GLN A 78 -9.95 -45.48 -17.23
CA GLN A 78 -11.14 -44.67 -17.47
C GLN A 78 -11.11 -43.90 -18.81
N GLU A 79 -10.10 -44.16 -19.66
CA GLU A 79 -9.88 -43.50 -20.95
C GLU A 79 -9.76 -41.96 -20.90
N LYS A 80 -9.49 -41.39 -19.73
CA LYS A 80 -9.34 -39.93 -19.54
C LYS A 80 -8.07 -39.36 -20.16
N ASP A 81 -7.12 -40.23 -20.49
CA ASP A 81 -5.93 -39.89 -21.26
C ASP A 81 -6.25 -39.59 -22.74
N ARG A 82 -7.48 -39.87 -23.19
CA ARG A 82 -7.93 -39.67 -24.56
C ARG A 82 -8.79 -38.43 -24.80
N ASP A 83 -9.21 -37.69 -23.76
CA ASP A 83 -10.04 -36.49 -23.98
C ASP A 83 -9.28 -35.26 -24.54
N GLY A 84 -7.98 -35.39 -24.83
CA GLY A 84 -7.18 -34.36 -25.50
C GLY A 84 -6.14 -33.70 -24.59
N CYS A 85 -5.64 -32.52 -24.99
CA CYS A 85 -4.56 -31.81 -24.30
C CYS A 85 -4.95 -31.45 -22.84
N PRO A 86 -4.23 -31.96 -21.82
CA PRO A 86 -4.57 -31.74 -20.41
C PRO A 86 -3.94 -30.47 -19.83
N LYS A 87 -3.41 -29.56 -20.67
CA LYS A 87 -2.84 -28.28 -20.24
C LYS A 87 -3.93 -27.38 -19.66
N ILE A 88 -3.70 -26.86 -18.46
CA ILE A 88 -4.58 -25.88 -17.84
C ILE A 88 -4.29 -24.50 -18.44
N VAL A 89 -5.32 -23.85 -18.97
CA VAL A 89 -5.20 -22.54 -19.66
C VAL A 89 -5.45 -21.36 -18.73
N ASN A 90 -6.25 -21.54 -17.68
CA ASN A 90 -6.57 -20.48 -16.73
C ASN A 90 -5.79 -20.60 -15.42
N LEU A 91 -5.46 -19.44 -14.83
CA LEU A 91 -4.94 -19.36 -13.47
C LEU A 91 -6.14 -19.44 -12.51
N GLY A 92 -6.24 -20.54 -11.75
CA GLY A 92 -7.35 -20.73 -10.80
C GLY A 92 -7.41 -19.64 -9.72
N SER A 93 -8.63 -19.32 -9.30
CA SER A 93 -9.00 -18.27 -8.33
C SER A 93 -8.13 -18.30 -7.08
N SER A 94 -7.82 -19.48 -6.55
CA SER A 94 -7.03 -19.62 -5.32
C SER A 94 -5.59 -19.10 -5.42
N LYS A 95 -4.96 -19.09 -6.60
CA LYS A 95 -3.61 -18.51 -6.78
C LYS A 95 -3.65 -17.00 -6.93
N THR A 96 -4.69 -16.46 -7.55
CA THR A 96 -4.88 -15.01 -7.63
C THR A 96 -5.18 -14.45 -6.25
N ASP A 97 -6.03 -15.13 -5.48
CA ASP A 97 -6.40 -14.72 -4.13
C ASP A 97 -5.20 -14.73 -3.18
N LEU A 98 -4.37 -15.77 -3.21
CA LEU A 98 -3.13 -15.82 -2.42
C LEU A 98 -2.11 -14.73 -2.79
N PHE A 99 -2.04 -14.35 -4.08
CA PHE A 99 -1.19 -13.24 -4.52
C PHE A 99 -1.71 -11.91 -3.96
N TYR A 100 -3.03 -11.68 -4.01
CA TYR A 100 -3.64 -10.47 -3.47
C TYR A 100 -3.66 -10.44 -1.94
N GLU A 101 -3.85 -11.56 -1.25
CA GLU A 101 -3.72 -11.64 0.21
C GLU A 101 -2.30 -11.31 0.67
N ARG A 102 -1.26 -11.74 -0.06
CA ARG A 102 0.13 -11.31 0.20
C ARG A 102 0.34 -9.83 -0.07
N LYS A 103 -0.26 -9.27 -1.15
CA LYS A 103 -0.20 -7.84 -1.43
C LYS A 103 -0.93 -7.02 -0.34
N ASN A 104 -2.09 -7.51 0.12
CA ASN A 104 -2.88 -6.92 1.20
C ASN A 104 -2.17 -7.01 2.56
N LYS A 105 -1.46 -8.12 2.85
CA LYS A 105 -0.58 -8.22 4.04
C LYS A 105 0.62 -7.26 3.98
N ARG A 106 1.17 -7.00 2.79
CA ARG A 106 2.23 -5.99 2.59
C ARG A 106 1.70 -4.56 2.75
N HIS A 107 0.43 -4.30 2.41
CA HIS A 107 -0.29 -3.06 2.73
C HIS A 107 -0.60 -2.94 4.23
N ASN A 108 -0.86 -4.05 4.92
CA ASN A 108 -1.03 -4.11 6.37
C ASN A 108 0.27 -3.87 7.16
N MET A 109 1.46 -4.05 6.55
CA MET A 109 2.77 -3.75 7.16
C MET A 109 3.15 -2.26 7.06
N LEU A 110 2.31 -1.42 6.45
CA LEU A 110 2.58 0.00 6.22
C LEU A 110 1.93 0.94 7.24
N LYS A 111 1.37 0.44 8.36
CA LYS A 111 0.75 1.32 9.35
C LYS A 111 0.64 0.73 10.75
N THR A 112 1.68 0.12 11.30
CA THR A 112 1.74 -0.10 12.76
C THR A 112 2.12 1.22 13.43
N GLY A 113 1.20 1.81 14.20
CA GLY A 113 1.31 3.17 14.74
C GLY A 113 2.63 3.53 15.42
N ALA A 114 3.32 2.55 16.01
CA ALA A 114 4.64 2.74 16.63
C ALA A 114 5.75 3.13 15.63
N GLU A 115 5.75 2.58 14.41
CA GLU A 115 6.73 2.97 13.37
C GLU A 115 6.43 4.38 12.84
N PHE A 116 5.17 4.80 12.84
CA PHE A 116 4.82 6.16 12.45
C PHE A 116 5.33 7.19 13.46
N VAL A 117 5.28 6.87 14.76
CA VAL A 117 5.83 7.73 15.82
C VAL A 117 7.34 7.91 15.66
N LEU A 118 8.07 6.83 15.36
CA LEU A 118 9.52 6.88 15.07
C LEU A 118 9.85 7.37 13.66
N SER A 119 8.86 7.54 12.78
CA SER A 119 9.11 8.04 11.43
C SER A 119 9.60 9.49 11.49
N PRO A 120 10.42 9.95 10.52
CA PRO A 120 10.90 11.34 10.49
C PRO A 120 9.74 12.36 10.43
N VAL A 121 8.58 11.96 9.92
CA VAL A 121 7.36 12.77 9.91
C VAL A 121 6.73 12.86 11.31
N GLY A 122 6.65 11.72 12.02
CA GLY A 122 6.17 11.67 13.40
C GLY A 122 7.06 12.47 14.35
N VAL A 123 8.39 12.30 14.24
CA VAL A 123 9.37 13.08 15.00
C VAL A 123 9.24 14.57 14.73
N ALA A 124 9.08 15.00 13.47
CA ALA A 124 8.88 16.41 13.13
C ALA A 124 7.59 16.99 13.75
N LYS A 125 6.50 16.21 13.82
CA LYS A 125 5.26 16.63 14.50
C LYS A 125 5.45 16.75 16.01
N ILE A 126 6.15 15.80 16.64
CA ILE A 126 6.46 15.85 18.08
C ILE A 126 7.34 17.05 18.41
N VAL A 127 8.43 17.25 17.65
CA VAL A 127 9.34 18.39 17.84
C VAL A 127 8.62 19.71 17.66
N SER A 128 7.75 19.82 16.65
CA SER A 128 6.94 21.02 16.47
C SER A 128 5.97 21.26 17.62
N LEU A 129 5.35 20.22 18.17
CA LEU A 129 4.45 20.34 19.31
C LEU A 129 5.21 20.85 20.54
N LEU A 130 6.38 20.28 20.81
CA LEU A 130 7.26 20.72 21.89
C LEU A 130 7.67 22.18 21.72
N CYS A 131 8.01 22.60 20.49
CA CYS A 131 8.33 24.00 20.20
C CYS A 131 7.12 24.92 20.45
N MET A 132 5.89 24.53 20.07
CA MET A 132 4.70 25.33 20.36
C MET A 132 4.43 25.46 21.86
N ILE A 133 4.60 24.38 22.62
CA ILE A 133 4.40 24.38 24.09
C ILE A 133 5.46 25.28 24.75
N VAL A 134 6.73 25.13 24.39
CA VAL A 134 7.83 25.93 24.94
C VAL A 134 7.68 27.41 24.56
N GLY A 135 7.35 27.72 23.30
CA GLY A 135 7.09 29.08 22.84
C GLY A 135 5.91 29.75 23.55
N GLY A 136 4.83 28.99 23.81
CA GLY A 136 3.68 29.46 24.58
C GLY A 136 4.03 29.72 26.05
N LEU A 137 4.80 28.84 26.68
CA LEU A 137 5.25 29.02 28.07
C LEU A 137 6.15 30.25 28.22
N ILE A 138 7.12 30.43 27.31
CA ILE A 138 7.99 31.60 27.30
C ILE A 138 7.17 32.89 27.18
N PHE A 139 6.19 32.92 26.28
CA PHE A 139 5.30 34.07 26.10
C PHE A 139 4.49 34.40 27.36
N ILE A 140 3.97 33.38 28.07
CA ILE A 140 3.25 33.57 29.34
C ILE A 140 4.18 34.09 30.44
N THR A 141 5.43 33.60 30.51
CA THR A 141 6.38 33.99 31.57
C THR A 141 7.09 35.32 31.33
N ALA A 142 7.24 35.75 30.07
CA ALA A 142 8.03 36.92 29.69
C ALA A 142 7.19 38.06 29.06
N GLY A 143 5.88 37.87 28.87
CA GLY A 143 5.01 38.81 28.17
C GLY A 143 4.55 39.97 29.05
N ASP A 144 5.35 41.04 29.12
CA ASP A 144 4.96 42.34 29.70
C ASP A 144 4.18 43.24 28.71
N CYS A 145 3.59 42.70 27.64
CA CYS A 145 2.72 43.46 26.75
C CYS A 145 1.33 43.65 27.40
N VAL A 146 1.24 44.62 28.31
CA VAL A 146 0.05 44.93 29.14
C VAL A 146 -1.06 45.66 28.36
N GLU A 147 -0.76 46.25 27.20
CA GLU A 147 -1.67 47.20 26.54
C GLU A 147 -2.91 46.54 25.87
N SER A 148 -3.02 45.21 25.89
CA SER A 148 -4.24 44.56 25.43
C SER A 148 -4.39 43.12 25.91
N ARG A 149 -5.05 42.97 27.07
CA ARG A 149 -5.53 41.68 27.59
C ARG A 149 -6.21 40.81 26.52
N VAL A 150 -6.86 41.45 25.54
CA VAL A 150 -7.50 40.79 24.38
C VAL A 150 -6.48 40.05 23.50
N TRP A 151 -5.34 40.67 23.16
CA TRP A 151 -4.34 40.09 22.27
C TRP A 151 -3.56 38.93 22.92
N ASN A 152 -3.30 39.01 24.22
CA ASN A 152 -2.72 37.89 24.97
C ASN A 152 -3.69 36.70 25.03
N VAL A 153 -4.99 36.96 25.24
CA VAL A 153 -6.03 35.91 25.24
C VAL A 153 -6.20 35.30 23.84
N THR A 154 -6.17 36.08 22.76
CA THR A 154 -6.27 35.55 21.40
C THR A 154 -5.03 34.74 21.02
N TYR A 155 -3.82 35.18 21.39
CA TYR A 155 -2.59 34.42 21.17
C TYR A 155 -2.62 33.05 21.89
N ILE A 156 -2.98 33.04 23.18
CA ILE A 156 -3.04 31.81 23.98
C ILE A 156 -4.12 30.86 23.45
N THR A 157 -5.29 31.36 23.09
CA THR A 157 -6.37 30.52 22.56
C THR A 157 -6.02 29.92 21.20
N ILE A 158 -5.39 30.67 20.29
CA ILE A 158 -4.98 30.17 18.97
C ILE A 158 -3.84 29.15 19.08
N THR A 159 -2.83 29.40 19.92
CA THR A 159 -1.69 28.49 20.12
C THR A 159 -2.10 27.19 20.84
N THR A 160 -2.96 27.27 21.84
CA THR A 160 -3.49 26.07 22.53
C THR A 160 -4.45 25.26 21.65
N ALA A 161 -5.36 25.92 20.93
CA ALA A 161 -6.28 25.25 20.01
C ALA A 161 -5.53 24.55 18.86
N SER A 162 -4.50 25.17 18.30
CA SER A 162 -3.66 24.55 17.26
C SER A 162 -2.84 23.36 17.79
N ALA A 163 -2.28 23.45 19.00
CA ALA A 163 -1.61 22.32 19.65
C ALA A 163 -2.57 21.13 19.87
N LEU A 164 -3.79 21.38 20.37
CA LEU A 164 -4.80 20.35 20.54
C LEU A 164 -5.22 19.71 19.21
N LEU A 165 -5.45 20.52 18.18
CA LEU A 165 -5.85 20.04 16.85
C LEU A 165 -4.77 19.16 16.22
N THR A 166 -3.48 19.53 16.36
CA THR A 166 -2.36 18.71 15.90
C THR A 166 -2.21 17.41 16.69
N MET A 167 -2.43 17.43 18.01
CA MET A 167 -2.44 16.21 18.86
C MET A 167 -3.56 15.25 18.49
N VAL A 168 -4.78 15.74 18.28
CA VAL A 168 -5.92 14.92 17.88
C VAL A 168 -5.70 14.31 16.50
N SER A 169 -5.19 15.10 15.55
CA SER A 169 -4.86 14.63 14.20
C SER A 169 -3.76 13.56 14.23
N TYR A 170 -2.71 13.77 15.03
CA TYR A 170 -1.61 12.82 15.22
C TYR A 170 -2.08 11.52 15.87
N SER A 171 -2.88 11.62 16.92
CA SER A 171 -3.45 10.46 17.63
C SER A 171 -4.37 9.63 16.73
N SER A 172 -5.17 10.30 15.89
CA SER A 172 -6.02 9.63 14.90
C SER A 172 -5.21 8.84 13.87
N PHE A 173 -4.01 9.32 13.52
CA PHE A 173 -3.08 8.61 12.65
C PHE A 173 -2.35 7.47 13.35
N ALA A 174 -1.87 7.70 14.58
CA ALA A 174 -1.14 6.71 15.36
C ALA A 174 -2.03 5.52 15.79
N LEU A 175 -3.30 5.78 16.10
CA LEU A 175 -4.26 4.76 16.54
C LEU A 175 -4.98 4.05 15.37
N ASN A 176 -4.69 4.40 14.11
CA ASN A 176 -5.34 3.85 12.92
C ASN A 176 -6.88 3.76 13.03
N LEU A 177 -7.52 4.84 13.48
CA LEU A 177 -8.96 4.84 13.72
C LEU A 177 -9.79 4.66 12.43
N VAL A 178 -9.20 4.89 11.26
CA VAL A 178 -9.88 4.78 9.95
C VAL A 178 -9.24 3.67 9.10
N ARG A 179 -10.01 2.60 8.89
CA ARG A 179 -9.57 1.37 8.18
C ARG A 179 -10.09 1.26 6.74
N THR A 180 -10.91 2.21 6.29
CA THR A 180 -11.48 2.22 4.94
C THR A 180 -10.57 2.95 3.96
N ASP A 181 -10.42 2.43 2.75
CA ASP A 181 -9.52 2.98 1.72
C ASP A 181 -9.90 4.42 1.31
N ARG A 182 -11.21 4.68 1.11
CA ARG A 182 -11.72 6.06 0.93
C ARG A 182 -11.46 6.95 2.16
N GLY A 183 -11.56 6.37 3.36
CA GLY A 183 -11.30 7.08 4.61
C GLY A 183 -9.82 7.44 4.78
N LEU A 184 -8.91 6.61 4.28
CA LEU A 184 -7.48 6.85 4.28
C LEU A 184 -7.12 8.05 3.40
N LYS A 185 -7.70 8.14 2.19
CA LYS A 185 -7.52 9.30 1.30
C LYS A 185 -7.99 10.60 1.98
N THR A 186 -9.19 10.57 2.56
CA THR A 186 -9.75 11.72 3.28
C THR A 186 -8.90 12.09 4.49
N GLN A 187 -8.40 11.11 5.25
CA GLN A 187 -7.54 11.36 6.41
C GLN A 187 -6.22 12.03 6.02
N HIS A 188 -5.59 11.64 4.92
CA HIS A 188 -4.36 12.29 4.46
C HIS A 188 -4.62 13.74 3.99
N ILE A 189 -5.74 13.99 3.31
CA ILE A 189 -6.13 15.33 2.86
C ILE A 189 -6.49 16.24 4.06
N THR A 190 -7.22 15.72 5.04
CA THR A 190 -7.60 16.50 6.23
C THR A 190 -6.40 16.85 7.09
N VAL A 191 -5.43 15.94 7.28
CA VAL A 191 -4.17 16.22 7.98
C VAL A 191 -3.38 17.34 7.28
N LEU A 192 -3.31 17.31 5.95
CA LEU A 192 -2.67 18.35 5.16
C LEU A 192 -3.38 19.70 5.34
N ALA A 193 -4.71 19.73 5.16
CA ALA A 193 -5.52 20.94 5.29
C ALA A 193 -5.40 21.56 6.69
N VAL A 194 -5.48 20.73 7.74
CA VAL A 194 -5.30 21.16 9.13
C VAL A 194 -3.90 21.73 9.36
N SER A 195 -2.85 21.07 8.85
CA SER A 195 -1.47 21.54 9.02
C SER A 195 -1.21 22.91 8.37
N TYR A 196 -1.81 23.16 7.20
CA TYR A 196 -1.72 24.46 6.53
C TYR A 196 -2.58 25.53 7.22
N ALA A 197 -3.80 25.19 7.63
CA ALA A 197 -4.65 26.13 8.37
C ALA A 197 -3.95 26.60 9.66
N VAL A 198 -3.39 25.68 10.43
CA VAL A 198 -2.60 25.98 11.63
C VAL A 198 -1.39 26.85 11.29
N PHE A 199 -0.66 26.55 10.21
CA PHE A 199 0.46 27.37 9.74
C PHE A 199 0.03 28.83 9.46
N PHE A 200 -1.05 29.03 8.72
CA PHE A 200 -1.55 30.38 8.41
C PHE A 200 -1.97 31.15 9.67
N PHE A 201 -2.69 30.52 10.60
CA PHE A 201 -3.09 31.18 11.84
C PHE A 201 -1.90 31.56 12.72
N LEU A 202 -0.91 30.68 12.87
CA LEU A 202 0.31 30.96 13.64
C LEU A 202 1.16 32.07 13.00
N LEU A 203 1.23 32.09 11.67
CA LEU A 203 1.93 33.15 10.92
C LEU A 203 1.25 34.50 11.12
N ILE A 204 -0.08 34.58 10.96
CA ILE A 204 -0.84 35.82 11.15
C ILE A 204 -0.64 36.35 12.57
N VAL A 205 -0.76 35.47 13.57
CA VAL A 205 -0.58 35.84 14.98
C VAL A 205 0.85 36.34 15.24
N SER A 206 1.87 35.66 14.72
CA SER A 206 3.28 36.07 14.88
C SER A 206 3.60 37.43 14.21
N ILE A 207 2.99 37.72 13.05
CA ILE A 207 3.12 39.04 12.41
C ILE A 207 2.45 40.13 13.25
N ILE A 208 1.26 39.85 13.80
CA ILE A 208 0.54 40.83 14.61
C ILE A 208 1.31 41.10 15.92
N THR A 209 1.87 40.09 16.58
CA THR A 209 2.68 40.30 17.80
C THR A 209 3.93 41.12 17.51
N MET A 210 4.62 40.83 16.41
CA MET A 210 5.82 41.57 15.96
C MET A 210 5.55 43.05 15.68
N THR A 211 4.38 43.38 15.14
CA THR A 211 4.03 44.77 14.77
C THR A 211 3.57 45.60 15.97
N GLN A 212 3.01 44.98 17.00
CA GLN A 212 2.39 45.69 18.14
C GLN A 212 3.28 45.75 19.39
N CYS A 213 4.22 44.82 19.62
CA CYS A 213 5.13 44.82 20.77
C CYS A 213 6.51 45.44 20.44
N THR A 214 6.54 46.59 19.74
CA THR A 214 7.79 47.26 19.32
C THR A 214 8.42 48.19 20.37
N ARG A 215 7.79 48.39 21.53
CA ARG A 215 8.19 49.41 22.50
C ARG A 215 8.61 48.78 23.84
N SER A 216 9.91 48.58 24.01
CA SER A 216 10.62 48.01 25.19
C SER A 216 10.38 46.50 25.36
N VAL A 217 11.37 45.59 25.33
CA VAL A 217 12.44 45.35 26.30
C VAL A 217 13.43 44.28 25.71
N GLN A 218 14.47 43.92 26.47
CA GLN A 218 15.65 43.07 26.26
C GLN A 218 15.61 41.86 25.27
N VAL A 219 16.82 41.47 24.83
CA VAL A 219 17.15 40.41 23.83
C VAL A 219 16.45 39.06 24.06
N VAL A 220 16.10 38.71 25.31
CA VAL A 220 15.44 37.43 25.68
C VAL A 220 14.00 37.36 25.18
N GLN A 221 13.31 38.49 25.00
CA GLN A 221 11.93 38.54 24.50
C GLN A 221 11.80 38.39 22.97
N LYS A 222 12.90 38.37 22.21
CA LYS A 222 12.91 38.13 20.75
C LYS A 222 12.94 36.66 20.35
N ILE A 223 13.04 35.75 21.31
CA ILE A 223 13.20 34.29 21.10
C ILE A 223 11.87 33.54 20.83
N PRO A 224 10.70 33.88 21.41
CA PRO A 224 9.48 33.09 21.23
C PRO A 224 8.90 33.17 19.82
N GLU A 225 9.02 34.32 19.15
CA GLU A 225 8.47 34.55 17.81
C GLU A 225 9.17 33.77 16.67
N PRO A 226 10.52 33.72 16.58
CA PRO A 226 11.18 32.85 15.62
C PRO A 226 10.91 31.37 15.92
N LEU A 227 10.74 31.00 17.19
CA LEU A 227 10.48 29.63 17.61
C LEU A 227 9.07 29.16 17.20
N THR A 228 8.05 30.01 17.29
CA THR A 228 6.70 29.72 16.78
C THR A 228 6.65 29.70 15.26
N MET A 229 7.43 30.55 14.58
CA MET A 229 7.56 30.53 13.12
C MET A 229 8.24 29.24 12.62
N ILE A 230 9.31 28.80 13.28
CA ILE A 230 9.98 27.52 12.97
C ILE A 230 9.02 26.35 13.20
N ALA A 231 8.27 26.34 14.31
CA ALA A 231 7.26 25.31 14.57
C ALA A 231 6.18 25.26 13.47
N ALA A 232 5.66 26.42 13.07
CA ALA A 232 4.67 26.51 12.00
C ALA A 232 5.20 25.92 10.67
N VAL A 233 6.42 26.30 10.27
CA VAL A 233 7.05 25.79 9.04
C VAL A 233 7.27 24.27 9.12
N LEU A 234 7.71 23.74 10.26
CA LEU A 234 7.87 22.30 10.46
C LEU A 234 6.54 21.53 10.40
N LEU A 235 5.43 22.11 10.87
CA LEU A 235 4.09 21.50 10.73
C LEU A 235 3.64 21.42 9.28
N ALA A 236 3.82 22.51 8.51
CA ALA A 236 3.46 22.54 7.10
C ALA A 236 4.32 21.56 6.29
N ALA A 237 5.64 21.57 6.50
CA ALA A 237 6.58 20.67 5.82
C ALA A 237 6.32 19.19 6.15
N SER A 238 6.02 18.85 7.40
CA SER A 238 5.67 17.48 7.77
C SER A 238 4.32 17.02 7.19
N GLY A 239 3.34 17.93 7.07
CA GLY A 239 2.06 17.66 6.40
C GLY A 239 2.23 17.39 4.90
N THR A 240 3.02 18.21 4.21
CA THR A 240 3.29 18.04 2.77
C THR A 240 4.06 16.77 2.47
N VAL A 241 5.10 16.47 3.24
CA VAL A 241 5.88 15.24 3.07
C VAL A 241 5.00 14.00 3.26
N LEU A 242 4.06 14.01 4.22
CA LEU A 242 3.11 12.92 4.42
C LEU A 242 2.18 12.73 3.22
N PHE A 243 1.64 13.84 2.70
CA PHE A 243 0.76 13.81 1.53
C PHE A 243 1.49 13.37 0.25
N LEU A 244 2.71 13.86 0.03
CA LEU A 244 3.53 13.46 -1.11
C LEU A 244 3.91 11.98 -1.05
N ARG A 245 4.24 11.45 0.14
CA ARG A 245 4.49 10.02 0.32
C ARG A 245 3.25 9.18 0.00
N TRP A 246 2.08 9.58 0.50
CA TRP A 246 0.82 8.90 0.19
C TRP A 246 0.47 8.97 -1.30
N ARG A 247 0.65 10.15 -1.94
CA ARG A 247 0.40 10.30 -3.38
C ARG A 247 1.38 9.45 -4.21
N ALA A 248 2.64 9.39 -3.80
CA ALA A 248 3.63 8.53 -4.43
C ALA A 248 3.24 7.06 -4.35
N THR A 249 2.74 6.57 -3.20
CA THR A 249 2.26 5.17 -3.07
C THR A 249 1.02 4.90 -3.92
N VAL A 250 0.04 5.80 -3.92
CA VAL A 250 -1.17 5.62 -4.74
C VAL A 250 -0.83 5.66 -6.23
N GLN A 251 0.04 6.56 -6.66
CA GLN A 251 0.45 6.66 -8.06
C GLN A 251 1.25 5.43 -8.51
N THR A 252 2.02 4.79 -7.61
CA THR A 252 2.63 3.49 -7.92
C THR A 252 1.61 2.37 -8.07
N GLU A 253 0.47 2.41 -7.37
CA GLU A 253 -0.60 1.41 -7.52
C GLU A 253 -1.44 1.65 -8.79
N GLU A 254 -1.80 2.90 -9.05
CA GLU A 254 -2.52 3.33 -10.26
C GLU A 254 -1.67 3.22 -11.53
N LEU A 255 -0.33 3.15 -11.46
CA LEU A 255 0.50 2.77 -12.62
C LEU A 255 0.52 1.25 -12.86
N GLN A 256 0.32 0.46 -11.80
CA GLN A 256 0.26 -1.01 -11.88
C GLN A 256 -1.09 -1.50 -12.44
N LEU A 257 -2.19 -0.81 -12.14
CA LEU A 257 -3.54 -1.11 -12.65
C LEU A 257 -3.69 -1.06 -14.20
N PRO A 258 -3.26 -0.02 -14.93
CA PRO A 258 -3.40 0.08 -16.38
C PRO A 258 -2.41 -0.79 -17.15
N ALA A 259 -1.29 -1.19 -16.54
CA ALA A 259 -0.43 -2.24 -17.09
C ALA A 259 -1.16 -3.61 -17.05
N GLN A 260 -1.96 -3.84 -16.01
CA GLN A 260 -2.69 -5.09 -15.84
C GLN A 260 -3.95 -5.16 -16.70
N ASP A 261 -4.67 -4.05 -16.88
CA ASP A 261 -5.80 -3.99 -17.81
C ASP A 261 -5.36 -4.11 -19.27
N ARG A 262 -4.16 -3.63 -19.63
CA ARG A 262 -3.55 -3.92 -20.93
C ARG A 262 -3.13 -5.38 -21.08
N THR A 263 -2.63 -6.05 -20.04
CA THR A 263 -2.34 -7.50 -20.13
C THR A 263 -3.58 -8.39 -20.10
N VAL A 264 -4.67 -7.99 -19.44
CA VAL A 264 -5.97 -8.69 -19.48
C VAL A 264 -6.68 -8.44 -20.81
N SER A 265 -6.53 -7.23 -21.37
CA SER A 265 -7.04 -6.88 -22.71
C SER A 265 -6.21 -7.49 -23.83
N ASP A 266 -4.88 -7.59 -23.69
CA ASP A 266 -4.01 -8.33 -24.63
C ASP A 266 -4.21 -9.83 -24.51
N ALA A 267 -4.41 -10.37 -23.30
CA ALA A 267 -4.82 -11.77 -23.13
C ALA A 267 -6.22 -12.04 -23.72
N ARG A 268 -7.14 -11.08 -23.69
CA ARG A 268 -8.44 -11.17 -24.40
C ARG A 268 -8.30 -11.01 -25.91
N LYS A 269 -7.38 -10.18 -26.41
CA LYS A 269 -7.17 -9.98 -27.85
C LYS A 269 -6.38 -11.12 -28.51
N SER A 270 -5.52 -11.83 -27.79
CA SER A 270 -4.90 -13.08 -28.27
C SER A 270 -5.81 -14.32 -28.18
N VAL A 271 -7.06 -14.16 -27.74
CA VAL A 271 -8.12 -15.19 -27.73
C VAL A 271 -9.20 -14.90 -28.78
N MET A 272 -9.08 -13.79 -29.51
CA MET A 272 -9.96 -13.39 -30.62
C MET A 272 -9.16 -13.17 -31.91
N VAL A 273 -8.28 -14.12 -32.24
CA VAL A 273 -7.84 -14.45 -33.62
C VAL A 273 -7.69 -15.96 -33.70
#